data_AF-A0A6S6QYP4-F1
#
_entry.id   AF-A0A6S6QYP4-F1
#
_cell.length_a   1.000
_cell.length_b   1.000
_cell.length_c   1.000
_cell.angle_alpha   90.00
_cell.angle_beta   90.00
_cell.angle_gamma   90.00
#
_symmetry.space_group_name_H-M   'P 1'
#
loop_
_entity.id
_entity.type
_entity.pdbx_description
1 polymer ?
#
loop_
_entity_poly.entity_id
_entity_poly.type
_entity_poly.pdbx_seq_one_letter_code
_entity_poly.pdbx_strand_id
1 'polypeptide(L)'
;MSTMDMARIGQLYLEGGVFKGKQIVPAQWIDESTKEQSRWDKLSYGYMWWIIDDKEKIYAAMGDGGNVIYVNTKKKMVISIASLFIPHAKDRLKLIREYMEPMFDRNE
;
A
#
# COMPACT_ATOMS: atom_id res chain seq x y z
N MET A 1 12.34 -9.13 7.22
CA MET A 1 10.90 -9.39 7.03
C MET A 1 10.72 -10.06 5.68
N SER A 2 9.90 -11.09 5.56
CA SER A 2 9.64 -11.73 4.26
C SER A 2 8.62 -10.92 3.44
N THR A 3 8.58 -11.10 2.12
CA THR A 3 7.55 -10.48 1.25
C THR A 3 6.14 -10.87 1.68
N MET A 4 5.96 -12.10 2.18
CA MET A 4 4.67 -12.57 2.66
C MET A 4 4.24 -11.86 3.95
N ASP A 5 5.18 -11.56 4.86
CA ASP A 5 4.87 -10.81 6.08
C ASP A 5 4.46 -9.37 5.74
N MET A 6 5.14 -8.75 4.77
CA MET A 6 4.74 -7.45 4.22
C MET A 6 3.33 -7.49 3.63
N ALA A 7 3.02 -8.51 2.84
CA ALA A 7 1.69 -8.69 2.25
C ALA A 7 0.61 -8.90 3.32
N ARG A 8 0.91 -9.57 4.43
CA ARG A 8 -0.01 -9.71 5.57
C ARG A 8 -0.31 -8.37 6.25
N ILE A 9 0.67 -7.47 6.34
CA ILE A 9 0.44 -6.08 6.82
C ILE A 9 -0.48 -5.34 5.85
N GLY A 10 -0.21 -5.43 4.54
CA GLY A 10 -1.12 -4.85 3.54
C GLY A 10 -2.52 -5.42 3.60
N GLN A 11 -2.66 -6.73 3.79
CA GLN A 11 -3.96 -7.40 3.94
C GLN A 11 -4.69 -6.95 5.21
N LEU A 12 -3.97 -6.78 6.32
CA LEU A 12 -4.54 -6.24 7.55
C LEU A 12 -5.16 -4.86 7.31
N TYR A 13 -4.48 -3.99 6.56
CA TYR A 13 -5.01 -2.67 6.19
C TYR A 13 -6.19 -2.77 5.22
N LEU A 14 -6.10 -3.65 4.22
CA LEU A 14 -7.19 -3.89 3.27
C LEU A 14 -8.47 -4.35 3.97
N GLU A 15 -8.34 -5.21 4.98
CA GLU A 15 -9.45 -5.75 5.78
C GLU A 15 -9.84 -4.85 6.96
N GLY A 16 -9.47 -3.57 6.94
CA GLY A 16 -9.87 -2.61 7.99
C GLY A 16 -9.37 -2.98 9.38
N GLY A 17 -8.20 -3.62 9.46
CA GLY A 17 -7.54 -4.00 10.71
C GLY A 17 -7.98 -5.36 11.27
N VAL A 18 -8.76 -6.13 10.53
CA VAL A 18 -9.19 -7.48 10.90
C VAL A 18 -8.21 -8.52 10.37
N PHE A 19 -7.82 -9.47 11.21
CA PHE A 19 -7.07 -10.66 10.82
C PHE A 19 -7.71 -11.90 11.42
N LYS A 20 -8.05 -12.87 10.55
CA LYS A 20 -8.71 -14.12 10.94
C LYS A 20 -9.97 -13.91 11.81
N GLY A 21 -10.79 -12.92 11.45
CA GLY A 21 -12.04 -12.59 12.16
C GLY A 21 -11.86 -11.84 13.48
N LYS A 22 -10.63 -11.47 13.86
CA LYS A 22 -10.34 -10.66 15.05
C LYS A 22 -9.85 -9.28 14.66
N GLN A 23 -10.41 -8.23 15.28
CA GLN A 23 -9.88 -6.87 15.17
C GLN A 23 -8.52 -6.79 15.89
N ILE A 24 -7.44 -6.58 15.13
CA ILE A 24 -6.08 -6.41 15.68
C ILE A 24 -5.73 -4.93 15.80
N VAL A 25 -6.14 -4.13 14.81
CA VAL A 25 -5.96 -2.67 14.76
C VAL A 25 -7.33 -2.05 14.56
N PRO A 26 -7.78 -1.03 15.32
CA PRO A 26 -9.10 -0.44 15.13
C PRO A 26 -9.33 0.06 13.70
N ALA A 27 -10.52 -0.16 13.13
CA ALA A 27 -10.83 0.31 11.77
C ALA A 27 -10.65 1.83 11.63
N GLN A 28 -11.02 2.60 12.66
CA GLN A 28 -10.78 4.05 12.71
C GLN A 28 -9.30 4.41 12.59
N TRP A 29 -8.39 3.59 13.13
CA TRP A 29 -6.95 3.82 13.00
C TRP A 29 -6.46 3.57 11.58
N ILE A 30 -7.00 2.54 10.89
CA ILE A 30 -6.71 2.32 9.46
C ILE A 30 -7.13 3.56 8.66
N ASP A 31 -8.33 4.07 8.89
CA ASP A 31 -8.83 5.27 8.22
C ASP A 31 -8.01 6.52 8.55
N GLU A 32 -7.60 6.72 9.81
CA GLU A 32 -6.84 7.90 10.22
C GLU A 32 -5.40 7.87 9.70
N SER A 33 -4.74 6.71 9.78
CA SER A 33 -3.35 6.53 9.35
C SER A 33 -3.15 6.59 7.84
N THR A 34 -4.22 6.38 7.07
CA THR A 34 -4.21 6.39 5.59
C THR A 34 -4.90 7.63 5.00
N LYS A 35 -5.19 8.64 5.82
CA LYS A 35 -5.58 9.98 5.36
C LYS A 35 -4.37 10.90 5.29
N GLU A 36 -4.50 11.99 4.54
CA GLU A 36 -3.49 13.04 4.52
C GLU A 36 -3.35 13.69 5.91
N GLN A 37 -2.14 13.60 6.45
CA GLN A 37 -1.71 14.22 7.71
C GLN A 37 -0.60 15.25 7.45
N SER A 38 0.16 15.05 6.37
CA SER A 38 1.14 15.99 5.85
C SER A 38 1.32 15.81 4.35
N ARG A 39 2.15 16.64 3.73
CA ARG A 39 2.40 16.63 2.29
C ARG A 39 3.86 16.96 2.01
N TRP A 40 4.43 16.27 1.02
CA TRP A 40 5.73 16.59 0.44
C TRP A 40 5.53 16.95 -1.04
N ASP A 41 5.72 18.23 -1.37
CA ASP A 41 5.37 18.79 -2.68
C ASP A 41 3.92 18.44 -3.08
N LYS A 42 3.71 17.58 -4.08
CA LYS A 42 2.38 17.14 -4.52
C LYS A 42 1.93 15.83 -3.89
N LEU A 43 2.79 15.14 -3.16
CA LEU A 43 2.51 13.81 -2.64
C LEU A 43 2.02 13.87 -1.19
N SER A 44 0.79 13.42 -0.98
CA SER A 44 0.15 13.36 0.33
C SER A 44 0.72 12.21 1.16
N TYR A 45 0.80 12.42 2.47
CA TYR A 45 1.36 11.47 3.42
C TYR A 45 0.48 11.36 4.65
N GLY A 46 0.14 10.13 5.02
CA GLY A 46 -0.50 9.79 6.29
C GLY A 46 0.52 9.39 7.34
N TYR A 47 0.08 8.62 8.33
CA TYR A 47 0.99 8.09 9.34
C TYR A 47 1.78 6.92 8.77
N MET A 48 2.94 7.23 8.18
CA MET A 48 3.87 6.29 7.54
C MET A 48 3.36 5.69 6.21
N TRP A 49 2.37 6.31 5.59
CA TRP A 49 1.78 5.88 4.32
C TRP A 49 1.80 7.01 3.29
N TRP A 50 2.34 6.74 2.11
CA TRP A 50 2.14 7.61 0.95
C TRP A 50 0.73 7.41 0.41
N ILE A 51 -0.02 8.50 0.24
CA ILE A 51 -1.37 8.45 -0.30
C ILE A 51 -1.28 8.69 -1.81
N ILE A 52 -1.51 7.62 -2.57
CA ILE A 52 -1.30 7.58 -4.02
C ILE A 52 -2.55 8.07 -4.76
N ASP A 53 -3.73 7.68 -4.26
CA ASP A 53 -5.02 8.15 -4.74
C ASP A 53 -6.02 8.12 -3.58
N ASP A 54 -6.40 9.29 -3.08
CA ASP A 54 -7.32 9.39 -1.94
C ASP A 54 -8.74 8.92 -2.30
N LYS A 55 -9.19 9.17 -3.54
CA LYS A 55 -10.55 8.80 -3.98
C LYS A 55 -10.70 7.30 -4.08
N GLU A 56 -9.68 6.65 -4.65
CA GLU A 56 -9.64 5.20 -4.80
C GLU A 56 -9.09 4.49 -3.57
N LYS A 57 -8.77 5.25 -2.50
CA LYS A 57 -8.17 4.78 -1.25
C LYS A 57 -6.98 3.85 -1.54
N ILE A 58 -6.04 4.39 -2.31
CA ILE A 58 -4.78 3.75 -2.68
C ILE A 58 -3.67 4.38 -1.86
N TYR A 59 -2.94 3.56 -1.12
CA TYR A 59 -1.84 4.00 -0.27
C TYR A 59 -0.70 2.98 -0.26
N ALA A 60 0.51 3.46 -0.01
CA ALA A 60 1.70 2.64 -0.04
C ALA A 60 2.74 3.00 1.02
N ALA A 61 3.34 1.99 1.65
CA ALA A 61 4.56 2.15 2.42
C ALA A 61 5.74 1.86 1.47
N MET A 62 6.57 2.87 1.21
CA MET A 62 7.68 2.79 0.26
C MET A 62 8.99 3.09 0.97
N GLY A 63 9.87 2.09 1.04
CA GLY A 63 11.20 2.23 1.62
C GLY A 63 12.25 2.58 0.57
N ASP A 64 13.24 3.37 0.95
CA ASP A 64 14.30 3.89 0.08
C ASP A 64 15.08 2.78 -0.67
N GLY A 65 15.20 1.59 -0.05
CA GLY A 65 15.80 0.40 -0.68
C GLY A 65 14.94 -0.31 -1.74
N GLY A 66 13.77 0.22 -2.10
CA GLY A 66 12.87 -0.36 -3.11
C GLY A 66 11.87 -1.38 -2.57
N ASN A 67 11.68 -1.44 -1.25
CA ASN A 67 10.63 -2.24 -0.62
C ASN A 67 9.28 -1.50 -0.72
N VAL A 68 8.21 -2.21 -1.05
CA VAL A 68 6.87 -1.62 -1.20
C VAL A 68 5.82 -2.52 -0.56
N ILE A 69 4.91 -1.91 0.19
CA ILE A 69 3.57 -2.45 0.47
C ILE A 69 2.59 -1.49 -0.18
N TYR A 70 1.76 -1.98 -1.08
CA TYR A 70 0.77 -1.20 -1.82
C TYR A 70 -0.61 -1.81 -1.57
N VAL A 71 -1.58 -0.97 -1.25
CA VAL A 71 -2.96 -1.38 -1.00
C VAL A 71 -3.87 -0.56 -1.91
N ASN A 72 -4.69 -1.25 -2.69
CA ASN A 72 -5.78 -0.66 -3.47
C ASN A 72 -7.09 -1.27 -2.97
N THR A 73 -7.83 -0.50 -2.17
CA THR A 73 -9.05 -1.01 -1.53
C THR A 73 -10.18 -1.22 -2.53
N LYS A 74 -10.29 -0.39 -3.58
CA LYS A 74 -11.30 -0.55 -4.64
C LYS A 74 -11.12 -1.85 -5.41
N LYS A 75 -9.88 -2.19 -5.76
CA LYS A 75 -9.54 -3.44 -6.44
C LYS A 75 -9.41 -4.64 -5.49
N LYS A 76 -9.59 -4.43 -4.18
CA LYS A 76 -9.34 -5.43 -3.13
C LYS A 76 -7.98 -6.11 -3.29
N MET A 77 -6.95 -5.30 -3.52
CA MET A 77 -5.64 -5.76 -3.94
C MET A 77 -4.55 -5.30 -2.97
N VAL A 78 -3.62 -6.22 -2.68
CA VAL A 78 -2.36 -5.95 -1.99
C VAL A 78 -1.21 -6.41 -2.87
N ILE A 79 -0.23 -5.54 -3.06
CA ILE A 79 1.03 -5.89 -3.72
C ILE A 79 2.17 -5.63 -2.75
N SER A 80 3.09 -6.59 -2.64
CA SER A 80 4.31 -6.44 -1.85
C SER A 80 5.54 -6.77 -2.66
N ILE A 81 6.53 -5.90 -2.60
CA ILE A 81 7.83 -6.05 -3.28
C ILE A 81 8.90 -6.02 -2.20
N ALA A 82 9.63 -7.12 -2.04
CA ALA A 82 10.84 -7.14 -1.24
C ALA A 82 12.05 -6.92 -2.13
N SER A 83 12.93 -6.01 -1.72
CA SER A 83 14.18 -5.69 -2.40
C SER A 83 15.33 -5.71 -1.41
N LEU A 84 16.50 -6.20 -1.85
CA LEU A 84 17.77 -5.80 -1.24
C LEU A 84 17.95 -4.29 -1.48
N PHE A 85 18.70 -3.61 -0.61
CA PHE A 85 18.91 -2.17 -0.77
C PHE A 85 19.52 -1.87 -2.16
N ILE A 86 18.79 -1.09 -2.95
CA ILE A 86 19.22 -0.60 -4.25
C ILE A 86 19.26 0.93 -4.15
N PRO A 87 20.43 1.58 -4.27
CA PRO A 87 20.51 3.02 -4.37
C PRO A 87 19.66 3.53 -5.54
N HIS A 88 18.87 4.58 -5.33
CA HIS A 88 18.01 5.17 -6.36
C HIS A 88 17.07 4.16 -7.04
N ALA A 89 16.39 3.35 -6.23
CA ALA A 89 15.42 2.38 -6.74
C ALA A 89 14.43 3.06 -7.72
N LYS A 90 14.35 2.52 -8.95
CA LYS A 90 13.39 2.99 -9.97
C LYS A 90 11.97 3.00 -9.42
N ASP A 91 11.15 3.94 -9.87
CA ASP A 91 9.76 4.12 -9.46
C ASP A 91 8.97 2.79 -9.52
N ARG A 92 8.67 2.26 -8.33
CA ARG A 92 7.93 1.01 -8.14
C ARG A 92 6.43 1.22 -8.28
N LEU A 93 5.92 2.43 -8.06
CA LEU A 93 4.51 2.73 -8.28
C LEU A 93 4.17 2.64 -9.76
N LYS A 94 5.07 3.11 -10.64
CA LYS A 94 4.91 2.93 -12.08
C LYS A 94 4.77 1.45 -12.47
N LEU A 95 5.67 0.59 -11.97
CA LEU A 95 5.59 -0.86 -12.19
C LEU A 95 4.25 -1.42 -11.74
N ILE A 96 3.81 -1.04 -10.54
CA ILE A 96 2.56 -1.53 -9.96
C ILE A 96 1.36 -1.08 -10.79
N ARG A 97 1.20 0.22 -11.03
CA ARG A 97 -0.01 0.79 -11.65
C ARG A 97 -0.12 0.55 -13.15
N GLU A 98 1.00 0.58 -13.87
CA GLU A 98 0.96 0.44 -15.34
C GLU A 98 1.06 -1.01 -15.80
N TYR A 99 1.64 -1.91 -14.99
CA TYR A 99 1.88 -3.28 -15.42
C TYR A 99 1.20 -4.31 -14.52
N MET A 100 1.30 -4.20 -13.19
CA MET A 100 0.77 -5.24 -12.31
C MET A 100 -0.75 -5.16 -12.13
N GLU A 101 -1.29 -3.97 -11.80
CA GLU A 101 -2.74 -3.81 -11.62
C GLU A 101 -3.54 -4.20 -12.87
N PRO A 102 -3.18 -3.76 -14.09
CA PRO A 102 -3.96 -4.07 -15.29
C PRO A 102 -3.98 -5.57 -15.63
N MET A 103 -2.99 -6.36 -15.20
CA MET A 103 -2.98 -7.81 -15.43
C MET A 103 -4.12 -8.56 -14.74
N PHE A 104 -4.74 -7.95 -13.71
CA PHE A 104 -5.86 -8.53 -12.96
C PHE A 104 -7.20 -7.89 -13.29
N ASP A 105 -7.21 -6.82 -14.09
CA ASP A 105 -8.42 -6.27 -14.67
C ASP A 105 -8.87 -7.25 -15.76
N ARG A 106 -9.75 -8.19 -15.40
CA ARG A 106 -10.34 -9.09 -16.39
C ARG A 106 -11.14 -8.24 -17.36
N ASN A 107 -10.93 -8.44 -18.66
CA ASN A 107 -11.90 -8.06 -19.67
C ASN A 107 -13.20 -8.81 -19.34
N GLU A 108 -14.15 -8.13 -18.72
CA GLU A 108 -15.57 -8.50 -18.79
C GLU A 108 -16.09 -8.20 -20.20
#